data_AF-R7FJY1-F1
#
_entry.id   AF-R7FJY1-F1
#
_cell.length_a   1.000
_cell.length_b   1.000
_cell.length_c   1.000
_cell.angle_alpha   90.00
_cell.angle_beta   90.00
_cell.angle_gamma   90.00
#
_symmetry.space_group_name_H-M   'P 1'
#
loop_
_entity.id
_entity.type
_entity.pdbx_description
1 polymer ?
#
loop_
_entity_poly.entity_id
_entity_poly.type
_entity_poly.pdbx_seq_one_letter_code
_entity_poly.pdbx_strand_id
1 'polypeptide(L)'
;MRFKLISTGNCSFSVVLADVRSAKQLNITELELEDPALISRESVISEIRERTGKFFTCEESINLEIDEKTEKEISKTFLHNKFVFESE
;
A
#
# COMPACT_ATOMS: atom_id res chain seq x y z
N MET A 1 3.90 -15.62 -0.32
CA MET A 1 4.82 -15.01 0.68
C MET A 1 4.09 -14.03 1.62
N ARG A 2 4.58 -13.85 2.87
CA ARG A 2 4.02 -12.89 3.84
C ARG A 2 4.85 -11.61 3.91
N PHE A 3 4.15 -10.48 3.84
CA PHE A 3 4.73 -9.15 3.93
C PHE A 3 3.99 -8.35 4.99
N LYS A 4 4.69 -7.40 5.62
CA LYS A 4 4.09 -6.40 6.50
C LYS A 4 4.01 -5.09 5.74
N LEU A 5 2.83 -4.51 5.70
CA LEU A 5 2.61 -3.15 5.25
C LEU A 5 2.63 -2.24 6.47
N ILE A 6 3.50 -1.25 6.46
CA ILE A 6 3.74 -0.35 7.58
C ILE A 6 3.52 1.07 7.09
N SER A 7 2.62 1.82 7.73
CA SER A 7 2.55 3.26 7.48
C SER A 7 3.79 3.99 7.99
N THR A 8 4.41 4.75 7.10
CA THR A 8 5.50 5.70 7.43
C THR A 8 4.98 7.11 7.71
N GLY A 9 3.65 7.31 7.69
CA GLY A 9 2.98 8.61 7.83
C GLY A 9 2.74 9.30 6.48
N ASN A 10 1.89 10.34 6.49
CA ASN A 10 1.52 11.13 5.31
C ASN A 10 1.11 10.26 4.12
N CYS A 11 0.16 9.33 4.32
CA CYS A 11 -0.33 8.46 3.25
C CYS A 11 0.77 7.65 2.53
N SER A 12 1.94 7.48 3.16
CA SER A 12 3.09 6.76 2.63
C SER A 12 3.29 5.45 3.41
N PHE A 13 3.83 4.46 2.71
CA PHE A 13 3.90 3.08 3.18
C PHE A 13 5.26 2.45 2.91
N SER A 14 5.64 1.51 3.76
CA SER A 14 6.78 0.62 3.54
C SER A 14 6.32 -0.82 3.61
N VAL A 15 6.78 -1.64 2.66
CA VAL A 15 6.53 -3.08 2.61
C VAL A 15 7.82 -3.84 2.87
N VAL A 16 7.78 -4.70 3.87
CA VAL A 16 8.90 -5.56 4.28
C VAL A 16 8.50 -7.02 4.35
N LEU A 17 9.44 -7.94 4.17
CA LEU A 17 9.20 -9.37 4.37
C LEU A 17 8.94 -9.67 5.84
N ALA A 18 7.86 -10.38 6.15
CA ALA A 18 7.45 -10.64 7.53
C ALA A 18 8.37 -11.67 8.24
N ASP A 19 8.83 -12.66 7.49
CA ASP A 19 9.46 -13.88 8.02
C ASP A 19 10.99 -13.89 7.96
N VAL A 20 11.61 -12.86 7.37
CA VAL A 20 13.05 -12.82 7.11
C VAL A 20 13.60 -11.45 7.52
N ARG A 21 14.71 -11.44 8.27
CA ARG A 21 15.51 -10.22 8.46
C ARG A 21 16.17 -9.84 7.13
N SER A 22 15.46 -9.07 6.34
CA SER A 22 15.91 -8.54 5.06
C SER A 22 16.01 -7.03 5.14
N ALA A 23 17.05 -6.45 4.55
CA ALA A 23 17.14 -5.01 4.32
C ALA A 23 16.33 -4.55 3.09
N LYS A 24 15.78 -5.49 2.32
CA LYS A 24 14.96 -5.19 1.14
C LYS A 24 13.58 -4.70 1.60
N GLN A 25 13.30 -3.43 1.29
CA GLN A 25 12.04 -2.76 1.57
C GLN A 25 11.55 -2.05 0.32
N LEU A 26 10.25 -2.07 0.09
CA LEU A 26 9.59 -1.24 -0.92
C LEU A 26 8.98 -0.04 -0.20
N ASN A 27 9.33 1.17 -0.61
CA ASN A 27 8.70 2.38 -0.11
C ASN A 27 7.75 2.91 -1.19
N ILE A 28 6.54 3.28 -0.78
CA ILE A 28 5.48 3.81 -1.63
C ILE A 28 5.07 5.15 -1.04
N THR A 29 5.22 6.21 -1.82
CA THR A 29 4.90 7.58 -1.40
C THR A 29 3.42 7.91 -1.63
N GLU A 30 2.94 9.00 -1.03
CA GLU A 30 1.59 9.53 -1.27
C GLU A 30 1.32 9.82 -2.75
N LEU A 31 2.23 10.53 -3.42
CA LEU A 31 2.13 10.89 -4.84
C LEU A 31 2.01 9.66 -5.75
N GLU A 32 2.63 8.57 -5.35
CA GLU A 32 2.56 7.29 -6.06
C GLU A 32 1.20 6.60 -5.95
N LEU A 33 0.37 7.00 -4.98
CA LEU A 33 -0.97 6.49 -4.74
C LEU A 33 -2.08 7.51 -5.04
N GLU A 34 -1.72 8.69 -5.54
CA GLU A 34 -2.66 9.72 -6.01
C GLU A 34 -3.17 9.34 -7.41
N ASP A 35 -4.25 8.56 -7.45
CA ASP A 35 -4.78 8.00 -8.70
C ASP A 35 -6.33 7.89 -8.63
N PRO A 36 -7.06 8.31 -9.68
CA PRO A 36 -8.52 8.21 -9.73
C PRO A 36 -9.07 6.78 -9.66
N ALA A 37 -8.28 5.76 -9.95
CA ALA A 37 -8.66 4.35 -9.79
C ALA A 37 -8.60 3.88 -8.33
N LEU A 38 -7.97 4.65 -7.44
CA LEU A 38 -7.68 4.27 -6.05
C LEU A 38 -8.66 4.92 -5.04
N ILE A 39 -9.96 4.91 -5.37
CA ILE A 39 -11.05 5.53 -4.59
C ILE A 39 -11.71 4.59 -3.56
N SER A 40 -11.20 3.38 -3.40
CA SER A 40 -11.64 2.42 -2.38
C SER A 40 -10.46 1.82 -1.62
N ARG A 41 -10.73 1.31 -0.41
CA ARG A 41 -9.72 0.61 0.39
C ARG A 41 -9.12 -0.57 -0.37
N GLU A 42 -9.96 -1.36 -1.01
CA GLU A 42 -9.58 -2.55 -1.76
C GLU A 42 -8.70 -2.21 -2.97
N SER A 43 -9.00 -1.10 -3.66
CA SER A 43 -8.17 -0.63 -4.78
C SER A 43 -6.76 -0.23 -4.32
N VAL A 44 -6.63 0.55 -3.23
CA VAL A 44 -5.32 0.92 -2.67
C VAL A 44 -4.52 -0.32 -2.24
N ILE A 45 -5.17 -1.26 -1.55
CA ILE A 45 -4.51 -2.52 -1.13
C ILE A 45 -4.06 -3.34 -2.34
N SER A 46 -4.86 -3.39 -3.40
CA SER A 46 -4.56 -4.16 -4.61
C SER A 46 -3.37 -3.57 -5.37
N GLU A 47 -3.30 -2.25 -5.50
CA GLU A 47 -2.15 -1.55 -6.08
C GLU A 47 -0.86 -1.79 -5.28
N ILE A 48 -0.93 -1.68 -3.95
CA ILE A 48 0.20 -1.97 -3.07
C ILE A 48 0.66 -3.43 -3.23
N ARG A 49 -0.27 -4.39 -3.35
CA ARG A 49 0.06 -5.80 -3.63
C ARG A 49 0.75 -5.94 -4.98
N GLU A 50 0.24 -5.32 -6.02
CA GLU A 50 0.82 -5.39 -7.36
C GLU A 50 2.26 -4.85 -7.37
N ARG A 51 2.49 -3.68 -6.76
CA ARG A 51 3.84 -3.10 -6.63
C ARG A 51 4.77 -4.00 -5.82
N THR A 52 4.26 -4.59 -4.75
CA THR A 52 5.01 -5.56 -3.94
C THR A 52 5.45 -6.75 -4.80
N GLY A 53 4.56 -7.30 -5.63
CA GLY A 53 4.88 -8.43 -6.51
C GLY A 53 5.96 -8.11 -7.52
N LYS A 54 5.84 -6.96 -8.17
CA LYS A 54 6.84 -6.46 -9.12
C LYS A 54 8.20 -6.24 -8.44
N PHE A 55 8.24 -5.60 -7.27
CA PHE A 55 9.49 -5.26 -6.58
C PHE A 55 10.21 -6.47 -5.99
N PHE A 56 9.46 -7.42 -5.43
CA PHE A 56 10.01 -8.64 -4.83
C PHE A 56 10.13 -9.79 -5.83
N THR A 57 9.71 -9.60 -7.08
CA THR A 57 9.71 -10.63 -8.15
C THR A 57 8.94 -11.88 -7.68
N CYS A 58 7.78 -11.64 -7.06
CA CYS A 58 6.95 -12.68 -6.46
C CYS A 58 5.74 -12.95 -7.35
N GLU A 59 5.69 -14.14 -7.95
CA GLU A 59 4.56 -14.61 -8.77
C GLU A 59 3.47 -15.31 -7.95
N GLU A 60 3.73 -15.54 -6.66
CA GLU A 60 2.78 -16.16 -5.72
C GLU A 60 1.81 -15.13 -5.12
N SER A 61 0.78 -15.63 -4.43
CA SER A 61 -0.12 -14.79 -3.66
C SER A 61 0.63 -14.00 -2.57
N ILE A 62 0.44 -12.68 -2.61
CA ILE A 62 1.02 -11.73 -1.67
C ILE A 62 0.04 -11.53 -0.53
N ASN A 63 0.41 -12.01 0.65
CA ASN A 63 -0.34 -11.76 1.86
C ASN A 63 0.25 -10.54 2.58
N LEU A 64 -0.51 -9.44 2.63
CA LEU A 64 -0.14 -8.22 3.35
C LEU A 64 -0.76 -8.26 4.75
N GLU A 65 0.09 -8.32 5.76
CA GLU A 65 -0.28 -8.05 7.15
C GLU A 65 -0.41 -6.53 7.32
N ILE A 66 -1.59 -6.07 7.75
CA ILE A 66 -1.93 -4.66 7.92
C ILE A 66 -2.34 -4.45 9.37
N ASP A 67 -1.67 -3.52 10.06
CA ASP A 67 -2.05 -3.11 11.42
C ASP A 67 -3.09 -1.98 11.40
N GLU A 68 -3.71 -1.71 12.55
CA GLU A 68 -4.77 -0.70 12.67
C GLU A 68 -4.30 0.71 12.26
N LYS A 69 -3.03 1.05 12.55
CA LYS A 69 -2.44 2.34 12.17
C LYS A 69 -2.36 2.45 10.65
N THR A 70 -1.89 1.41 9.99
CA THR A 70 -1.72 1.35 8.55
C THR A 70 -3.08 1.34 7.85
N GLU A 71 -4.07 0.64 8.40
CA GLU A 71 -5.45 0.65 7.88
C GLU A 71 -6.08 2.05 7.91
N LYS A 72 -5.83 2.83 8.97
CA LYS A 72 -6.26 4.23 9.07
C LYS A 72 -5.62 5.09 7.97
N GLU A 73 -4.35 4.87 7.67
CA GLU A 73 -3.62 5.64 6.66
C GLU A 73 -4.04 5.26 5.24
N ILE A 74 -4.28 3.97 4.95
CA ILE A 74 -4.94 3.54 3.71
C ILE A 74 -6.29 4.23 3.55
N SER A 75 -7.02 4.38 4.66
CA SER A 75 -8.33 5.04 4.62
C SER A 75 -8.23 6.52 4.28
N LYS A 76 -7.19 7.21 4.75
CA LYS A 76 -6.91 8.59 4.35
C LYS A 76 -6.56 8.69 2.86
N THR A 77 -5.75 7.76 2.34
CA THR A 77 -5.38 7.74 0.93
C THR A 77 -6.60 7.66 0.01
N PHE A 78 -7.48 6.66 0.19
CA PHE A 78 -8.63 6.54 -0.72
C PHE A 78 -9.64 7.68 -0.53
N LEU A 79 -9.79 8.23 0.68
CA LEU A 79 -10.65 9.39 0.91
C LEU A 79 -10.11 10.66 0.24
N HIS A 80 -8.79 10.83 0.24
CA HIS A 80 -8.14 11.92 -0.47
C HIS A 80 -8.38 11.80 -1.97
N ASN A 81 -8.10 10.64 -2.56
CA ASN A 81 -8.34 10.40 -3.98
C ASN A 81 -9.81 10.59 -4.34
N LYS A 82 -10.72 10.07 -3.51
CA LYS A 82 -12.17 10.26 -3.69
C LYS A 82 -12.55 11.73 -3.70
N PHE A 83 -12.04 12.51 -2.74
CA PHE A 83 -12.31 13.94 -2.67
C PHE A 83 -11.76 14.70 -3.87
N VAL A 84 -10.54 14.39 -4.30
CA VAL A 84 -9.87 15.06 -5.43
C VAL A 84 -10.54 14.70 -6.76
N PHE A 85 -10.85 13.43 -7.00
CA PHE A 85 -11.25 12.93 -8.33
C PHE A 85 -12.74 12.65 -8.51
N GLU A 86 -13.55 12.45 -7.45
CA GLU A 86 -15.02 12.39 -7.60
C GLU A 86 -15.68 13.78 -7.54
N SER A 87 -14.93 14.83 -7.22
CA SER A 87 -15.44 16.21 -7.23
C SER A 87 -15.32 16.89 -8.60
N GLU A 88 -14.81 16.19 -9.63
CA GLU A 88 -14.78 16.61 -11.04
C GLU A 88 -15.99 16.06 -11.82
#